data_AF-A0A8I0SF73-F1
#
_entry.id   AF-A0A8I0SF73-F1
#
_cell.length_a   1.000
_cell.length_b   1.000
_cell.length_c   1.000
_cell.angle_alpha   90.00
_cell.angle_beta   90.00
_cell.angle_gamma   90.00
#
_symmetry.space_group_name_H-M   'P 1'
#
loop_
_entity.id
_entity.type
_entity.pdbx_description
1 polymer ?
#
loop_
_entity_poly.entity_id
_entity_poly.type
_entity_poly.pdbx_seq_one_letter_code
_entity_poly.pdbx_strand_id
1 'polypeptide(L)'
;MTDPLDAPDVALARRLRDDPEAARRLEELRRSAYGRDGSTAPLVEVPAALRARTGYEEAELPAPLVALLAEEARLVDEGAALLAAERPATATADSADASDASDASGDDRLTDDPVPAPSRRRALRRGPLAGLVAGVLVLVGLGVASAAGAFDAGRTTASPPTSEDVGSAVTSTATPRGQAMGTPDGRRGSAVPDFTADPPVRVPLTDAEVAEDLRVRADEAWGSVLAQQPDAVRPDVRTERVVDEADYVEQQVACLRAAGITASAIGKDSYSLTDADPVTVYTCQVRFPQRDAGPRTDAELAYIHDYYVSFLLPCYAAEGRPYVGEVPAVDDFIAAARAEQPWAPFPDAMDQQLSTACPELPAAYR
;
A
#
# COMPACT_ATOMS: atom_id res chain seq x y z
N MET A 1 14.72 -11.49 29.59
CA MET A 1 13.34 -11.36 29.08
C MET A 1 12.79 -10.09 29.72
N THR A 2 12.90 -8.97 29.02
CA THR A 2 12.49 -7.65 29.52
C THR A 2 10.96 -7.61 29.58
N ASP A 3 10.40 -7.14 30.70
CA ASP A 3 8.96 -6.98 30.86
C ASP A 3 8.43 -6.05 29.74
N PRO A 4 7.36 -6.39 29.01
CA PRO A 4 6.76 -5.50 28.01
C PRO A 4 6.39 -4.11 28.56
N LEU A 5 6.29 -3.94 29.88
CA LEU A 5 6.11 -2.65 30.54
C LEU A 5 7.39 -1.81 30.68
N ASP A 6 8.57 -2.37 30.43
CA ASP A 6 9.87 -1.67 30.44
C ASP A 6 10.26 -1.14 29.04
N ALA A 7 9.38 -1.26 28.04
CA ALA A 7 9.63 -0.73 26.70
C ALA A 7 9.65 0.83 26.72
N PRO A 8 10.63 1.47 26.06
CA PRO A 8 10.78 2.93 26.07
C PRO A 8 9.54 3.66 25.53
N ASP A 9 8.84 3.07 24.55
CA ASP A 9 7.61 3.62 23.98
C ASP A 9 6.46 3.66 25.00
N VAL A 10 6.39 2.66 25.88
CA VAL A 10 5.36 2.58 26.93
C VAL A 10 5.63 3.63 28.01
N ALA A 11 6.90 3.82 28.38
CA ALA A 11 7.33 4.88 29.29
C ALA A 11 7.03 6.28 28.72
N LEU A 12 7.40 6.53 27.46
CA LEU A 12 7.12 7.80 26.79
C LEU A 12 5.61 8.07 26.71
N ALA A 13 4.82 7.08 26.29
CA ALA A 13 3.38 7.20 26.21
C ALA A 13 2.72 7.46 27.58
N ARG A 14 3.24 6.83 28.65
CA ARG A 14 2.80 7.10 30.03
C ARG A 14 3.06 8.57 30.39
N ARG A 15 4.25 9.08 30.11
CA ARG A 15 4.65 10.45 30.46
C ARG A 15 3.85 11.51 29.70
N LEU A 16 3.67 11.32 28.40
CA LEU A 16 2.93 12.26 27.53
C LEU A 16 1.43 12.31 27.84
N ARG A 17 0.86 11.22 28.38
CA ARG A 17 -0.53 11.20 28.85
C ARG A 17 -0.75 12.12 30.05
N ASP A 18 0.20 12.17 30.96
CA ASP A 18 0.06 12.89 32.24
C ASP A 18 0.45 14.37 32.14
N ASP A 19 1.17 14.77 31.09
CA ASP A 19 1.66 16.14 30.94
C ASP A 19 1.51 16.67 29.51
N PRO A 20 0.43 17.42 29.26
CA PRO A 20 0.17 18.01 27.95
C PRO A 20 1.16 19.15 27.60
N GLU A 21 1.88 19.71 28.58
CA GLU A 21 2.92 20.70 28.29
C GLU A 21 4.17 20.01 27.72
N ALA A 22 4.58 18.89 28.31
CA ALA A 22 5.63 18.03 27.75
C ALA A 22 5.30 17.57 26.31
N ALA A 23 4.03 17.20 26.06
CA ALA A 23 3.58 16.82 24.71
C ALA A 23 3.69 17.98 23.70
N ARG A 24 3.26 19.19 24.09
CA ARG A 24 3.38 20.38 23.22
C ARG A 24 4.83 20.74 22.94
N ARG A 25 5.70 20.66 23.95
CA ARG A 25 7.14 20.93 23.82
C ARG A 25 7.82 19.93 22.90
N LEU A 26 7.50 18.64 23.03
CA LEU A 26 8.04 17.60 22.14
C LEU A 26 7.61 17.82 20.68
N GLU A 27 6.36 18.22 20.47
CA GLU A 27 5.83 18.55 19.14
C GLU A 27 6.51 19.81 18.53
N GLU A 28 6.79 20.84 19.33
CA GLU A 28 7.54 22.01 18.90
C GLU A 28 8.99 21.66 18.51
N LEU A 29 9.64 20.78 19.27
CA LEU A 29 10.97 20.25 18.95
C LEU A 29 10.97 19.41 17.68
N ARG A 30 9.94 18.59 17.44
CA ARG A 30 9.77 17.85 16.17
C ARG A 30 9.63 18.78 14.98
N ARG A 31 8.81 19.82 15.11
CA ARG A 31 8.66 20.83 14.05
C ARG A 31 9.95 21.58 13.78
N SER A 32 10.74 21.84 14.82
CA SER A 32 12.04 22.52 14.68
C SER A 32 13.11 21.60 14.08
N ALA A 33 13.14 20.33 14.49
CA ALA A 33 14.10 19.32 14.01
C ALA A 33 13.87 18.94 12.55
N TYR A 34 12.61 18.77 12.14
CA TYR A 34 12.25 18.32 10.79
C TYR A 34 11.74 19.45 9.88
N GLY A 35 11.63 20.66 10.40
CA GLY A 35 11.23 21.84 9.64
C GLY A 35 12.42 22.55 8.99
N ARG A 36 12.11 23.70 8.36
CA ARG A 36 13.10 24.56 7.69
C ARG A 36 14.27 24.92 8.61
N ASP A 37 13.99 25.18 9.88
CA ASP A 37 15.00 25.59 10.86
C ASP A 37 16.03 24.48 11.13
N GLY A 38 15.59 23.22 11.20
CA GLY A 38 16.45 22.04 11.36
C GLY A 38 17.38 21.81 10.17
N SER A 39 16.90 22.05 8.95
CA SER A 39 17.71 21.88 7.72
C SER A 39 18.84 22.91 7.56
N THR A 40 18.74 24.05 8.27
CA THR A 40 19.74 25.13 8.24
C THR A 40 20.51 25.28 9.55
N ALA A 41 20.22 24.44 10.54
CA ALA A 41 20.82 24.54 11.86
C ALA A 41 22.28 24.07 11.84
N PRO A 42 23.14 24.65 12.71
CA PRO A 42 24.50 24.17 12.88
C PRO A 42 24.49 22.73 13.40
N LEU A 43 25.46 21.94 12.93
CA LEU A 43 25.76 20.64 13.51
C LEU A 43 26.41 20.83 14.88
N VAL A 44 25.98 20.02 15.85
CA VAL A 44 26.52 19.99 17.20
C VAL A 44 26.79 18.55 17.60
N GLU A 45 27.79 18.38 18.47
CA GLU A 45 28.19 17.06 18.96
C GLU A 45 27.03 16.38 19.72
N VAL A 46 26.78 15.11 19.38
CA VAL A 46 25.78 14.29 20.06
C VAL A 46 26.40 13.72 21.34
N PRO A 47 25.83 14.00 22.53
CA PRO A 47 26.35 13.50 23.80
C PRO A 47 26.49 11.97 23.77
N ALA A 48 27.62 11.45 24.28
CA ALA A 48 27.92 10.01 24.25
C ALA A 48 26.83 9.16 24.93
N ALA A 49 26.22 9.67 26.01
CA ALA A 49 25.11 9.02 26.70
C ALA A 49 23.85 8.90 25.81
N LEU A 50 23.62 9.87 24.93
CA LEU A 50 22.48 9.88 24.01
C LEU A 50 22.72 8.90 22.86
N ARG A 51 23.94 8.87 22.29
CA ARG A 51 24.34 7.89 21.28
C ARG A 51 24.22 6.46 21.77
N ALA A 52 24.75 6.17 22.96
CA ALA A 52 24.68 4.84 23.57
C ALA A 52 23.23 4.36 23.81
N ARG A 53 22.30 5.29 24.04
CA ARG A 53 20.89 4.97 24.29
C ARG A 53 20.07 4.79 23.02
N THR A 54 20.34 5.60 22.01
CA THR A 54 19.52 5.68 20.79
C THR A 54 20.06 4.79 19.67
N GLY A 55 21.33 4.36 19.75
CA GLY A 55 21.99 3.62 18.68
C GLY A 55 22.44 4.48 17.51
N TYR A 56 22.33 5.82 17.60
CA TYR A 56 22.87 6.72 16.58
C TYR A 56 24.40 6.74 16.63
N GLU A 57 25.02 6.27 15.55
CA GLU A 57 26.47 6.21 15.34
C GLU A 57 27.08 7.58 14.98
N GLU A 58 26.26 8.52 14.49
CA GLU A 58 26.69 9.84 14.04
C GLU A 58 27.15 10.72 15.21
N ALA A 59 28.37 11.28 15.09
CA ALA A 59 28.99 12.09 16.14
C ALA A 59 28.42 13.52 16.22
N GLU A 60 27.87 14.03 15.12
CA GLU A 60 27.32 15.38 15.02
C GLU A 60 25.97 15.36 14.30
N LEU A 61 24.99 16.08 14.85
CA LEU A 61 23.64 16.20 14.29
C LEU A 61 23.19 17.66 14.34
N PRO A 62 22.19 18.08 13.53
CA PRO A 62 21.62 19.42 13.64
C PRO A 62 21.15 19.71 15.06
N ALA A 63 21.47 20.89 15.60
CA ALA A 63 21.17 21.24 17.00
C ALA A 63 19.70 20.99 17.44
N PRO A 64 18.67 21.29 16.60
CA PRO A 64 17.28 20.98 16.94
C PRO A 64 16.99 19.47 17.05
N LEU A 65 17.67 18.63 16.26
CA LEU A 65 17.53 17.18 16.34
C LEU A 65 18.16 16.63 17.62
N VAL A 66 19.34 17.14 18.01
CA VAL A 66 19.96 16.79 19.30
C VAL A 66 19.07 17.20 20.48
N ALA A 67 18.45 18.38 20.41
CA ALA A 67 17.51 18.84 21.44
C ALA A 67 16.25 17.96 21.52
N LEU A 68 15.72 17.51 20.38
CA LEU A 68 14.60 16.58 20.32
C LEU A 68 14.95 15.23 20.96
N LEU A 69 16.06 14.62 20.55
CA LEU A 69 16.50 13.32 21.06
C LEU A 69 16.78 13.38 22.57
N ALA A 70 17.39 14.46 23.05
CA ALA A 70 17.64 14.66 24.48
C ALA A 70 16.34 14.79 25.29
N GLU A 71 15.34 15.50 24.75
CA GLU A 71 14.04 15.67 25.41
C GLU A 71 13.25 14.35 25.43
N GLU A 72 13.26 13.59 24.34
CA GLU A 72 12.62 12.28 24.29
C GLU A 72 13.25 11.29 25.29
N ALA A 73 14.58 11.26 25.36
CA ALA A 73 15.31 10.46 26.34
C ALA A 73 14.94 10.82 27.78
N ARG A 74 14.82 12.12 28.10
CA ARG A 74 14.39 12.61 29.41
C ARG A 74 12.96 12.16 29.75
N LEU A 75 12.03 12.27 28.80
CA LEU A 75 10.63 11.91 29.00
C LEU A 75 10.43 10.39 29.15
N VAL A 76 11.23 9.59 28.46
CA VAL A 76 11.29 8.13 28.66
C VAL A 76 11.75 7.80 30.08
N ASP A 77 12.79 8.46 30.60
CA ASP A 77 13.29 8.19 31.96
C ASP A 77 12.24 8.56 33.02
N GLU A 78 11.56 9.69 32.85
CA GLU A 78 10.48 10.12 33.74
C GLU A 78 9.28 9.16 33.67
N GLY A 79 8.90 8.72 32.48
CA GLY A 79 7.84 7.73 32.29
C GLY A 79 8.16 6.39 32.92
N ALA A 80 9.40 5.93 32.79
CA ALA A 80 9.87 4.69 33.39
C ALA A 80 9.86 4.79 34.93
N ALA A 81 10.23 5.92 35.50
CA ALA A 81 10.16 6.16 36.95
C ALA A 81 8.71 6.13 37.47
N LEU A 82 7.75 6.68 36.72
CA LEU A 82 6.33 6.62 37.05
C LEU A 82 5.80 5.17 37.01
N LEU A 83 6.12 4.43 35.96
CA LEU A 83 5.74 3.02 35.84
C LEU A 83 6.36 2.16 36.94
N ALA A 84 7.62 2.42 37.31
CA ALA A 84 8.28 1.73 38.41
C ALA A 84 7.63 2.03 39.77
N ALA A 85 7.15 3.27 40.00
CA ALA A 85 6.44 3.65 41.21
C ALA A 85 5.03 3.03 41.31
N GLU A 86 4.40 2.72 40.17
CA GLU A 86 3.07 2.09 40.09
C GLU A 86 3.12 0.56 40.26
N ARG A 87 4.31 -0.06 40.21
CA ARG A 87 4.45 -1.49 40.47
C ARG A 87 4.15 -1.79 41.94
N PRO A 88 3.24 -2.73 42.25
CA PRO A 88 2.99 -3.11 43.63
C PRO A 88 4.28 -3.69 44.25
N ALA A 89 4.56 -3.31 45.49
CA ALA A 89 5.66 -3.86 46.28
C ALA A 89 5.37 -5.32 46.69
N THR A 90 5.28 -6.23 45.73
CA THR A 90 5.26 -7.69 45.97
C THR A 90 6.69 -8.19 46.08
N ALA A 91 7.37 -7.82 47.17
CA ALA A 91 8.67 -8.39 47.54
C ALA A 91 8.96 -8.25 49.05
N THR A 92 7.95 -8.41 49.92
CA THR A 92 8.17 -8.58 51.37
C THR A 92 7.12 -9.49 52.04
N ALA A 93 6.59 -10.50 51.33
CA ALA A 93 5.58 -11.41 51.91
C ALA A 93 5.76 -12.90 51.57
N ASP A 94 6.93 -13.32 51.07
CA ASP A 94 7.23 -14.76 50.80
C ASP A 94 8.29 -15.35 51.74
N SER A 95 8.58 -14.70 52.88
CA SER A 95 9.53 -15.20 53.87
C SER A 95 8.95 -15.34 55.29
N ALA A 96 7.63 -15.53 55.41
CA ALA A 96 6.97 -15.75 56.69
C ALA A 96 5.75 -16.69 56.58
N ASP A 97 5.92 -17.86 55.98
CA ASP A 97 5.03 -19.01 56.25
C ASP A 97 5.64 -20.32 55.73
N ALA A 98 6.77 -20.71 56.32
CA ALA A 98 7.32 -22.05 56.18
C ALA A 98 8.16 -22.41 57.42
N SER A 99 7.53 -22.35 58.59
CA SER A 99 8.04 -22.98 59.81
C SER A 99 6.88 -23.62 60.56
N ASP A 100 7.07 -24.88 60.93
CA ASP A 100 6.33 -25.68 61.91
C ASP A 100 4.89 -26.11 61.56
N ALA A 101 4.77 -27.37 61.12
CA ALA A 101 4.22 -28.42 62.00
C ALA A 101 4.38 -29.81 61.37
N SER A 102 5.40 -30.53 61.85
CA SER A 102 5.44 -32.00 61.84
C SER A 102 4.76 -32.52 63.11
N ASP A 103 3.95 -33.58 62.98
CA ASP A 103 3.44 -34.54 63.98
C ASP A 103 1.93 -34.77 63.76
N ALA A 104 1.33 -35.95 63.85
CA ALA A 104 1.80 -37.32 64.04
C ALA A 104 0.60 -38.25 63.74
N SER A 105 0.91 -39.50 63.37
CA SER A 105 0.20 -40.75 63.70
C SER A 105 -1.30 -40.94 63.42
N GLY A 106 -1.60 -42.07 62.76
CA GLY A 106 -2.52 -43.05 63.35
C GLY A 106 -3.77 -43.44 62.57
N ASP A 107 -3.67 -44.61 61.93
CA ASP A 107 -4.58 -45.76 62.12
C ASP A 107 -5.88 -45.93 61.30
N ASP A 108 -5.93 -47.13 60.71
CA ASP A 108 -7.01 -48.10 60.47
C ASP A 108 -8.32 -47.84 59.67
N ARG A 109 -8.48 -48.76 58.68
CA ARG A 109 -9.65 -49.59 58.30
C ARG A 109 -10.82 -49.07 57.44
N LEU A 110 -11.04 -49.87 56.36
CA LEU A 110 -12.32 -50.44 55.81
C LEU A 110 -13.41 -49.40 55.40
N THR A 111 -14.07 -49.43 54.23
CA THR A 111 -14.77 -50.53 53.52
C THR A 111 -15.44 -49.96 52.25
N ASP A 112 -15.77 -50.85 51.31
CA ASP A 112 -16.86 -50.82 50.31
C ASP A 112 -16.94 -49.80 49.16
N ASP A 113 -16.76 -50.34 47.94
CA ASP A 113 -17.39 -49.96 46.66
C ASP A 113 -18.93 -50.12 46.70
N PRO A 114 -19.71 -49.83 45.63
CA PRO A 114 -19.67 -48.75 44.62
C PRO A 114 -21.08 -48.09 44.49
N VAL A 115 -21.29 -47.06 43.64
CA VAL A 115 -22.56 -46.75 42.92
C VAL A 115 -22.41 -45.46 42.07
N PRO A 116 -23.15 -45.32 40.94
CA PRO A 116 -22.73 -44.54 39.77
C PRO A 116 -23.47 -43.20 39.56
N ALA A 117 -22.79 -42.29 38.82
CA ALA A 117 -23.25 -41.22 37.89
C ALA A 117 -24.41 -40.26 38.32
N PRO A 118 -24.38 -38.94 38.01
CA PRO A 118 -24.56 -38.49 36.61
C PRO A 118 -23.91 -37.14 36.18
N SER A 119 -23.75 -37.05 34.86
CA SER A 119 -23.68 -35.88 33.97
C SER A 119 -23.69 -34.45 34.54
N ARG A 120 -22.79 -33.59 34.03
CA ARG A 120 -23.14 -32.24 33.54
C ARG A 120 -22.05 -31.62 32.64
N ARG A 121 -22.44 -31.45 31.37
CA ARG A 121 -22.19 -30.34 30.41
C ARG A 121 -21.18 -29.25 30.80
N ARG A 122 -20.22 -28.98 29.90
CA ARG A 122 -19.90 -27.66 29.30
C ARG A 122 -18.80 -27.83 28.24
N ALA A 123 -19.15 -27.65 26.97
CA ALA A 123 -18.96 -26.41 26.22
C ALA A 123 -17.52 -26.26 25.71
N LEU A 124 -17.29 -26.85 24.52
CA LEU A 124 -16.12 -26.57 23.69
C LEU A 124 -16.13 -25.10 23.27
N ARG A 125 -14.96 -24.49 23.42
CA ARG A 125 -14.68 -23.08 23.15
C ARG A 125 -14.79 -22.80 21.65
N ARG A 126 -15.48 -21.71 21.32
CA ARG A 126 -15.45 -21.03 20.02
C ARG A 126 -14.09 -20.34 19.85
N GLY A 127 -13.41 -20.58 18.74
CA GLY A 127 -12.33 -19.72 18.24
C GLY A 127 -12.93 -18.59 17.38
N PRO A 128 -12.35 -17.38 17.38
CA PRO A 128 -12.75 -16.33 16.46
C PRO A 128 -11.98 -16.45 15.14
N LEU A 129 -12.74 -16.60 14.05
CA LEU A 129 -12.32 -16.24 12.69
C LEU A 129 -12.76 -14.78 12.44
N ALA A 130 -11.83 -13.94 12.03
CA ALA A 130 -12.07 -12.67 11.36
C ALA A 130 -11.09 -12.65 10.16
N GLY A 131 -11.48 -12.46 8.90
CA GLY A 131 -12.68 -11.88 8.34
C GLY A 131 -12.39 -10.47 7.88
N LEU A 132 -11.78 -10.31 6.71
CA LEU A 132 -11.70 -9.03 6.00
C LEU A 132 -12.02 -9.25 4.52
N VAL A 133 -13.18 -8.69 4.15
CA VAL A 133 -13.73 -8.57 2.80
C VAL A 133 -13.26 -7.22 2.28
N ALA A 134 -12.53 -7.21 1.16
CA ALA A 134 -12.31 -5.99 0.39
C ALA A 134 -13.38 -5.92 -0.71
N GLY A 135 -14.27 -4.94 -0.59
CA GLY A 135 -15.38 -4.71 -1.51
C GLY A 135 -14.97 -3.84 -2.71
N VAL A 136 -15.35 -4.28 -3.91
CA VAL A 136 -15.34 -3.46 -5.12
C VAL A 136 -16.61 -2.62 -5.15
N LEU A 137 -16.45 -1.30 -5.19
CA LEU A 137 -17.51 -0.30 -5.27
C LEU A 137 -18.08 -0.22 -6.70
N VAL A 138 -19.32 -0.64 -6.87
CA VAL A 138 -20.15 -0.29 -8.04
C VAL A 138 -20.98 0.95 -7.67
N LEU A 139 -20.64 2.10 -8.25
CA LEU A 139 -21.37 3.35 -8.03
C LEU A 139 -22.68 3.35 -8.82
N VAL A 140 -23.79 3.31 -8.08
CA VAL A 140 -25.15 3.60 -8.56
C VAL A 140 -25.30 5.11 -8.74
N GLY A 141 -25.64 5.54 -9.96
CA GLY A 141 -25.89 6.94 -10.27
C GLY A 141 -27.27 7.43 -9.81
N LEU A 142 -27.31 8.68 -9.36
CA LEU A 142 -28.52 9.51 -9.32
C LEU A 142 -28.15 10.88 -9.88
N GLY A 143 -28.75 11.21 -11.03
CA GLY A 143 -28.47 12.43 -11.77
C GLY A 143 -29.15 13.67 -11.20
N VAL A 144 -28.56 14.82 -11.49
CA VAL A 144 -29.29 16.07 -11.69
C VAL A 144 -28.70 16.77 -12.90
N ALA A 145 -29.56 17.05 -13.88
CA ALA A 145 -29.27 17.79 -15.08
C ALA A 145 -29.00 19.28 -14.78
N SER A 146 -28.15 19.92 -15.59
CA SER A 146 -28.35 21.32 -15.96
C SER A 146 -27.77 21.56 -17.35
N ALA A 147 -28.65 22.05 -18.21
CA ALA A 147 -28.44 22.40 -19.60
C ALA A 147 -28.00 23.87 -19.76
N ALA A 148 -27.71 24.22 -21.01
CA ALA A 148 -27.42 25.53 -21.60
C ALA A 148 -25.93 25.93 -21.62
N GLY A 149 -25.34 26.36 -22.75
CA GLY A 149 -25.95 26.69 -24.04
C GLY A 149 -24.93 26.70 -25.17
N ALA A 150 -25.46 26.44 -26.37
CA ALA A 150 -24.84 26.65 -27.66
C ALA A 150 -24.76 28.15 -27.99
N PHE A 151 -23.77 28.53 -28.80
CA PHE A 151 -23.83 29.30 -30.07
C PHE A 151 -22.39 29.75 -30.40
N ASP A 152 -21.96 30.04 -31.62
CA ASP A 152 -22.17 29.52 -32.98
C ASP A 152 -21.11 30.27 -33.83
N ALA A 153 -20.73 29.65 -34.93
CA ALA A 153 -20.18 30.18 -36.18
C ALA A 153 -19.27 31.43 -36.20
N GLY A 154 -18.08 31.23 -36.77
CA GLY A 154 -17.24 32.29 -37.33
C GLY A 154 -16.30 31.78 -38.42
N ARG A 155 -16.87 31.29 -39.51
CA ARG A 155 -16.19 30.80 -40.73
C ARG A 155 -15.59 31.98 -41.51
N THR A 156 -14.31 31.92 -41.90
CA THR A 156 -13.84 32.55 -43.14
C THR A 156 -12.69 31.74 -43.76
N THR A 157 -12.85 31.52 -45.06
CA THR A 157 -12.03 30.78 -46.02
C THR A 157 -10.87 31.61 -46.57
N ALA A 158 -9.72 30.99 -46.89
CA ALA A 158 -9.05 31.08 -48.22
C ALA A 158 -7.64 30.43 -48.25
N SER A 159 -7.54 29.40 -49.10
CA SER A 159 -6.45 28.90 -49.98
C SER A 159 -4.95 28.84 -49.60
N PRO A 160 -4.23 27.79 -50.05
CA PRO A 160 -2.78 27.59 -49.88
C PRO A 160 -1.96 28.21 -51.02
N PRO A 161 -0.62 28.32 -50.88
CA PRO A 161 0.22 27.78 -51.95
C PRO A 161 1.57 27.17 -51.53
N THR A 162 1.91 26.11 -52.30
CA THR A 162 3.19 25.76 -52.95
C THR A 162 4.45 25.37 -52.18
N SER A 163 4.96 24.23 -52.65
CA SER A 163 6.25 23.58 -52.48
C SER A 163 7.45 24.37 -53.01
N GLU A 164 8.63 23.90 -52.56
CA GLU A 164 9.99 24.09 -53.07
C GLU A 164 10.79 25.27 -52.51
N ASP A 165 11.61 24.97 -51.49
CA ASP A 165 13.05 25.27 -51.64
C ASP A 165 13.89 24.19 -50.93
N VAL A 166 14.92 23.73 -51.66
CA VAL A 166 15.85 22.66 -51.30
C VAL A 166 17.14 23.31 -50.82
N GLY A 167 17.62 22.95 -49.62
CA GLY A 167 19.05 23.06 -49.32
C GLY A 167 19.44 23.31 -47.87
N SER A 168 20.25 22.39 -47.36
CA SER A 168 21.24 22.54 -46.27
C SER A 168 20.77 22.40 -44.82
N ALA A 169 20.83 21.13 -44.38
CA ALA A 169 21.51 20.66 -43.16
C ALA A 169 21.71 21.67 -42.02
N VAL A 170 20.84 21.60 -41.01
CA VAL A 170 21.25 21.56 -39.60
C VAL A 170 20.28 20.63 -38.87
N THR A 171 20.85 19.66 -38.16
CA THR A 171 20.20 18.81 -37.16
C THR A 171 19.44 19.68 -36.16
N SER A 172 18.13 19.83 -36.31
CA SER A 172 17.27 20.37 -35.27
C SER A 172 17.08 19.30 -34.20
N THR A 173 18.06 19.20 -33.31
CA THR A 173 17.86 18.62 -31.98
C THR A 173 16.68 19.33 -31.34
N ALA A 174 15.62 18.57 -31.06
CA ALA A 174 14.51 19.04 -30.26
C ALA A 174 15.07 19.57 -28.93
N THR A 175 14.87 20.86 -28.69
CA THR A 175 15.22 21.51 -27.44
C THR A 175 14.51 20.81 -26.28
N PRO A 176 15.19 20.35 -25.22
CA PRO A 176 14.52 19.78 -24.05
C PRO A 176 13.67 20.87 -23.39
N ARG A 177 12.36 20.63 -23.28
CA ARG A 177 11.45 21.46 -22.48
C ARG A 177 11.74 21.20 -21.01
N GLY A 178 12.59 22.06 -20.45
CA GLY A 178 12.94 22.09 -19.04
C GLY A 178 13.68 23.38 -18.72
N GLN A 179 13.14 24.53 -19.15
CA GLN A 179 13.61 25.82 -18.64
C GLN A 179 12.74 26.25 -17.48
N ALA A 180 13.32 26.04 -16.30
CA ALA A 180 12.87 26.53 -15.02
C ALA A 180 12.58 28.03 -15.04
N MET A 181 11.42 28.41 -14.48
CA MET A 181 11.24 29.74 -13.90
C MET A 181 12.07 29.78 -12.61
N GLY A 182 13.23 30.41 -12.66
CA GLY A 182 14.19 30.45 -11.56
C GLY A 182 13.72 31.31 -10.39
N THR A 183 13.92 30.80 -9.17
CA THR A 183 14.12 31.61 -7.97
C THR A 183 15.54 32.22 -7.98
N PRO A 184 15.79 33.34 -7.27
CA PRO A 184 17.03 34.11 -7.39
C PRO A 184 18.34 33.39 -7.00
N ASP A 185 18.28 32.19 -6.43
CA ASP A 185 19.44 31.50 -5.86
C ASP A 185 20.01 30.34 -6.72
N GLY A 186 19.55 30.15 -7.96
CA GLY A 186 20.33 29.46 -9.00
C GLY A 186 20.74 27.99 -8.79
N ARG A 187 20.37 27.34 -7.68
CA ARG A 187 20.55 25.89 -7.50
C ARG A 187 19.42 25.16 -8.23
N ARG A 188 19.66 24.79 -9.48
CA ARG A 188 18.87 23.73 -10.12
C ARG A 188 18.99 22.50 -9.23
N GLY A 189 17.87 21.98 -8.73
CA GLY A 189 17.86 20.61 -8.23
C GLY A 189 18.45 19.72 -9.34
N SER A 190 19.37 18.83 -9.00
CA SER A 190 19.91 17.88 -9.97
C SER A 190 18.74 17.25 -10.71
N ALA A 191 18.74 17.37 -12.04
CA ALA A 191 17.77 16.68 -12.86
C ALA A 191 17.83 15.20 -12.50
N VAL A 192 16.69 14.61 -12.14
CA VAL A 192 16.60 13.17 -11.90
C VAL A 192 17.01 12.49 -13.21
N PRO A 193 18.05 11.64 -13.21
CA PRO A 193 18.48 10.96 -14.43
C PRO A 193 17.34 10.11 -14.99
N ASP A 194 17.20 10.08 -16.31
CA ASP A 194 16.24 9.18 -16.96
C ASP A 194 16.57 7.72 -16.61
N PHE A 195 15.54 6.88 -16.47
CA PHE A 195 15.73 5.45 -16.30
C PHE A 195 16.11 4.81 -17.64
N THR A 196 17.32 4.25 -17.72
CA THR A 196 17.88 3.73 -18.98
C THR A 196 18.12 2.22 -18.99
N ALA A 197 17.62 1.48 -18.00
CA ALA A 197 17.72 0.02 -18.05
C ALA A 197 16.84 -0.53 -19.17
N ASP A 198 17.31 -1.58 -19.86
CA ASP A 198 16.53 -2.23 -20.90
C ASP A 198 15.46 -3.14 -20.26
N PRO A 199 14.19 -3.08 -20.71
CA PRO A 199 13.16 -3.95 -20.18
C PRO A 199 13.45 -5.41 -20.53
N PRO A 200 13.24 -6.35 -19.60
CA PRO A 200 13.38 -7.76 -19.90
C PRO A 200 12.39 -8.20 -20.98
N VAL A 201 12.84 -9.12 -21.84
CA VAL A 201 11.98 -9.69 -22.89
C VAL A 201 10.97 -10.61 -22.24
N ARG A 202 9.67 -10.31 -22.43
CA ARG A 202 8.60 -11.16 -21.93
C ARG A 202 8.55 -12.47 -22.72
N VAL A 203 8.57 -13.58 -22.00
CA VAL A 203 8.28 -14.90 -22.57
C VAL A 203 6.76 -15.06 -22.56
N PRO A 204 6.11 -15.30 -23.72
CA PRO A 204 4.68 -15.50 -23.77
C PRO A 204 4.29 -16.78 -23.02
N LEU A 205 3.11 -16.77 -22.38
CA LEU A 205 2.55 -17.96 -21.75
C LEU A 205 2.37 -19.06 -22.81
N THR A 206 2.58 -20.30 -22.38
CA THR A 206 2.25 -21.47 -23.18
C THR A 206 0.73 -21.63 -23.28
N ASP A 207 0.26 -22.34 -24.32
CA ASP A 207 -1.17 -22.61 -24.50
C ASP A 207 -1.82 -23.29 -23.28
N ALA A 208 -1.05 -24.13 -22.58
CA ALA A 208 -1.52 -24.81 -21.36
C ALA A 208 -1.69 -23.84 -20.18
N GLU A 209 -0.75 -22.89 -20.01
CA GLU A 209 -0.84 -21.86 -18.98
C GLU A 209 -1.99 -20.89 -19.28
N VAL A 210 -2.18 -20.49 -20.54
CA VAL A 210 -3.31 -19.67 -20.96
C VAL A 210 -4.64 -20.39 -20.68
N ALA A 211 -4.74 -21.68 -21.00
CA ALA A 211 -5.96 -22.45 -20.74
C ALA A 211 -6.28 -22.56 -19.25
N GLU A 212 -5.25 -22.75 -18.41
CA GLU A 212 -5.40 -22.80 -16.96
C GLU A 212 -5.85 -21.45 -16.38
N ASP A 213 -5.21 -20.36 -16.81
CA ASP A 213 -5.53 -19.01 -16.38
C ASP A 213 -6.97 -18.61 -16.76
N LEU A 214 -7.40 -18.91 -17.99
CA LEU A 214 -8.80 -18.71 -18.41
C LEU A 214 -9.79 -19.52 -17.55
N ARG A 215 -9.41 -20.73 -17.12
CA ARG A 215 -10.24 -21.56 -16.24
C ARG A 215 -10.36 -20.95 -14.84
N VAL A 216 -9.25 -20.52 -14.26
CA VAL A 216 -9.23 -19.86 -12.93
C VAL A 216 -10.09 -18.59 -12.96
N ARG A 217 -9.93 -17.73 -13.97
CA ARG A 217 -10.74 -16.51 -14.12
C ARG A 217 -12.22 -16.82 -14.31
N ALA A 218 -12.56 -17.88 -15.05
CA ALA A 218 -13.95 -18.32 -15.18
C ALA A 218 -14.53 -18.90 -13.87
N ASP A 219 -13.72 -19.44 -12.97
CA ASP A 219 -14.16 -19.91 -11.65
C ASP A 219 -14.37 -18.72 -10.68
N GLU A 220 -13.47 -17.73 -10.69
CA GLU A 220 -13.58 -16.49 -9.90
C GLU A 220 -14.79 -15.65 -10.30
N ALA A 221 -14.99 -15.47 -11.61
CA ALA A 221 -16.17 -14.78 -12.13
C ALA A 221 -17.46 -15.49 -11.72
N TRP A 222 -17.47 -16.84 -11.69
CA TRP A 222 -18.61 -17.59 -11.19
C TRP A 222 -18.84 -17.41 -9.68
N GLY A 223 -17.76 -17.34 -8.90
CA GLY A 223 -17.85 -16.97 -7.47
C GLY A 223 -18.53 -15.63 -7.25
N SER A 224 -18.26 -14.65 -8.12
CA SER A 224 -18.89 -13.32 -8.09
C SER A 224 -20.39 -13.36 -8.46
N VAL A 225 -20.81 -14.30 -9.31
CA VAL A 225 -22.24 -14.56 -9.57
C VAL A 225 -22.91 -15.14 -8.32
N LEU A 226 -22.32 -16.16 -7.71
CA LEU A 226 -22.90 -16.80 -6.51
C LEU A 226 -23.01 -15.86 -5.32
N ALA A 227 -22.11 -14.87 -5.20
CA ALA A 227 -22.22 -13.83 -4.19
C ALA A 227 -23.48 -12.96 -4.33
N GLN A 228 -23.98 -12.77 -5.56
CA GLN A 228 -25.17 -11.98 -5.87
C GLN A 228 -26.43 -12.85 -5.99
N GLN A 229 -26.28 -14.07 -6.50
CA GLN A 229 -27.34 -15.04 -6.74
C GLN A 229 -26.88 -16.44 -6.26
N PRO A 230 -27.07 -16.77 -4.97
CA PRO A 230 -26.56 -18.01 -4.39
C PRO A 230 -27.11 -19.29 -5.01
N ASP A 231 -28.34 -19.23 -5.54
CA ASP A 231 -29.03 -20.37 -6.16
C ASP A 231 -28.80 -20.47 -7.68
N ALA A 232 -27.91 -19.64 -8.23
CA ALA A 232 -27.60 -19.66 -9.66
C ALA A 232 -26.95 -20.98 -10.06
N VAL A 233 -27.33 -21.51 -11.23
CA VAL A 233 -26.73 -22.71 -11.82
C VAL A 233 -25.72 -22.30 -12.87
N ARG A 234 -24.49 -22.83 -12.77
CA ARG A 234 -23.41 -22.49 -13.71
C ARG A 234 -23.75 -22.95 -15.12
N PRO A 235 -23.84 -22.05 -16.11
CA PRO A 235 -24.03 -22.45 -17.49
C PRO A 235 -22.76 -23.10 -18.06
N ASP A 236 -22.91 -24.06 -18.96
CA ASP A 236 -21.80 -24.62 -19.75
C ASP A 236 -21.46 -23.66 -20.89
N VAL A 237 -20.39 -22.90 -20.71
CA VAL A 237 -19.95 -21.84 -21.63
C VAL A 237 -18.50 -22.10 -22.02
N ARG A 238 -18.22 -22.10 -23.33
CA ARG A 238 -16.87 -22.25 -23.87
C ARG A 238 -16.31 -20.89 -24.28
N THR A 239 -14.99 -20.74 -24.13
CA THR A 239 -14.26 -19.62 -24.74
C THR A 239 -14.37 -19.71 -26.26
N GLU A 240 -14.88 -18.66 -26.89
CA GLU A 240 -14.94 -18.55 -28.34
C GLU A 240 -13.72 -17.83 -28.90
N ARG A 241 -13.30 -16.75 -28.23
CA ARG A 241 -12.16 -15.94 -28.66
C ARG A 241 -11.57 -15.16 -27.50
N VAL A 242 -10.26 -15.20 -27.35
CA VAL A 242 -9.53 -14.29 -26.46
C VAL A 242 -9.40 -12.93 -27.15
N VAL A 243 -9.80 -11.87 -26.46
CA VAL A 243 -9.91 -10.50 -26.99
C VAL A 243 -8.76 -9.64 -26.48
N ASP A 244 -8.13 -8.85 -27.35
CA ASP A 244 -7.13 -7.87 -26.93
C ASP A 244 -7.79 -6.71 -26.16
N GLU A 245 -7.01 -6.04 -25.30
CA GLU A 245 -7.49 -4.97 -24.43
C GLU A 245 -8.26 -3.87 -25.18
N ALA A 246 -7.72 -3.43 -26.33
CA ALA A 246 -8.31 -2.37 -27.14
C ALA A 246 -9.72 -2.71 -27.67
N ASP A 247 -10.02 -3.99 -27.89
CA ASP A 247 -11.30 -4.45 -28.44
C ASP A 247 -12.25 -5.02 -27.36
N TYR A 248 -11.76 -5.18 -26.13
CA TYR A 248 -12.47 -5.91 -25.08
C TYR A 248 -13.82 -5.26 -24.74
N VAL A 249 -13.84 -3.95 -24.51
CA VAL A 249 -15.07 -3.21 -24.14
C VAL A 249 -16.13 -3.33 -25.24
N GLU A 250 -15.75 -3.15 -26.50
CA GLU A 250 -16.68 -3.25 -27.63
C GLU A 250 -17.24 -4.66 -27.76
N GLN A 251 -16.40 -5.68 -27.63
CA GLN A 251 -16.81 -7.07 -27.69
C GLN A 251 -17.75 -7.46 -26.53
N GLN A 252 -17.49 -6.97 -25.31
CA GLN A 252 -18.36 -7.20 -24.15
C GLN A 252 -19.72 -6.54 -24.34
N VAL A 253 -19.75 -5.27 -24.73
CA VAL A 253 -21.00 -4.54 -24.99
C VAL A 253 -21.80 -5.20 -26.11
N ALA A 254 -21.14 -5.66 -27.18
CA ALA A 254 -21.80 -6.38 -28.27
C ALA A 254 -22.44 -7.69 -27.79
N CYS A 255 -21.72 -8.49 -27.00
CA CYS A 255 -22.25 -9.73 -26.43
C CYS A 255 -23.47 -9.49 -25.54
N LEU A 256 -23.38 -8.50 -24.64
CA LEU A 256 -24.43 -8.17 -23.68
C LEU A 256 -25.69 -7.65 -24.38
N ARG A 257 -25.53 -6.78 -25.38
CA ARG A 257 -26.65 -6.30 -26.21
C ARG A 257 -27.31 -7.42 -27.00
N ALA A 258 -26.53 -8.37 -27.54
CA ALA A 258 -27.06 -9.54 -28.21
C ALA A 258 -27.87 -10.44 -27.27
N ALA A 259 -27.53 -10.45 -25.97
CA ALA A 259 -28.30 -11.11 -24.92
C ALA A 259 -29.48 -10.29 -24.38
N GLY A 260 -29.75 -9.10 -24.94
CA GLY A 260 -30.85 -8.23 -24.55
C GLY A 260 -30.56 -7.31 -23.37
N ILE A 261 -29.31 -7.25 -22.89
CA ILE A 261 -28.89 -6.34 -21.82
C ILE A 261 -28.60 -4.95 -22.37
N THR A 262 -29.12 -3.92 -21.69
CA THR A 262 -28.77 -2.53 -22.00
C THR A 262 -27.36 -2.24 -21.49
N ALA A 263 -26.39 -2.25 -22.41
CA ALA A 263 -24.98 -1.97 -22.14
C ALA A 263 -24.46 -0.84 -23.02
N SER A 264 -23.50 -0.06 -22.53
CA SER A 264 -22.82 0.99 -23.31
C SER A 264 -21.40 1.22 -22.81
N ALA A 265 -20.47 1.48 -23.72
CA ALA A 265 -19.12 1.90 -23.34
C ALA A 265 -19.16 3.25 -22.61
N ILE A 266 -18.34 3.37 -21.57
CA ILE A 266 -18.06 4.60 -20.83
C ILE A 266 -16.55 4.81 -20.87
N GLY A 267 -16.09 5.83 -21.58
CA GLY A 267 -14.66 6.03 -21.80
C GLY A 267 -14.05 4.93 -22.68
N LYS A 268 -12.74 4.70 -22.51
CA LYS A 268 -12.00 3.73 -23.32
C LYS A 268 -12.05 2.31 -22.75
N ASP A 269 -12.00 2.19 -21.42
CA ASP A 269 -11.69 0.91 -20.77
C ASP A 269 -12.83 0.40 -19.88
N SER A 270 -14.02 1.01 -19.98
CA SER A 270 -15.17 0.62 -19.14
C SER A 270 -16.49 0.64 -19.90
N TYR A 271 -17.50 -0.03 -19.33
CA TYR A 271 -18.87 -0.03 -19.84
C TYR A 271 -19.86 0.00 -18.68
N SER A 272 -21.01 0.63 -18.90
CA SER A 272 -22.16 0.56 -18.01
C SER A 272 -23.10 -0.56 -18.38
N LEU A 273 -23.80 -1.02 -17.36
CA LEU A 273 -24.89 -1.98 -17.42
C LEU A 273 -26.10 -1.40 -16.68
N THR A 274 -27.29 -1.76 -17.10
CA THR A 274 -28.53 -1.44 -16.38
C THR A 274 -29.29 -2.74 -16.12
N ASP A 275 -29.53 -3.04 -14.84
CA ASP A 275 -30.27 -4.21 -14.36
C ASP A 275 -29.84 -5.52 -15.04
N ALA A 276 -28.52 -5.71 -15.20
CA ALA A 276 -27.96 -6.84 -15.89
C ALA A 276 -28.03 -8.11 -15.05
N ASP A 277 -28.48 -9.21 -15.67
CA ASP A 277 -28.40 -10.53 -15.07
C ASP A 277 -26.92 -10.97 -14.91
N PRO A 278 -26.43 -11.25 -13.69
CA PRO A 278 -25.07 -11.70 -13.43
C PRO A 278 -24.66 -12.95 -14.22
N VAL A 279 -25.59 -13.89 -14.47
CA VAL A 279 -25.29 -15.10 -15.26
C VAL A 279 -25.01 -14.76 -16.73
N THR A 280 -25.74 -13.79 -17.27
CA THR A 280 -25.50 -13.27 -18.62
C THR A 280 -24.18 -12.51 -18.72
N VAL A 281 -23.84 -11.68 -17.71
CA VAL A 281 -22.54 -11.00 -17.63
C VAL A 281 -21.40 -12.00 -17.61
N TYR A 282 -21.50 -13.01 -16.75
CA TYR A 282 -20.58 -14.13 -16.68
C TYR A 282 -20.40 -14.83 -18.03
N THR A 283 -21.51 -15.15 -18.69
CA THR A 283 -21.48 -15.84 -19.99
C THR A 283 -20.70 -15.03 -21.03
N CYS A 284 -20.87 -13.71 -21.08
CA CYS A 284 -20.10 -12.87 -21.99
C CYS A 284 -18.61 -12.83 -21.65
N GLN A 285 -18.25 -12.70 -20.37
CA GLN A 285 -16.86 -12.74 -19.90
C GLN A 285 -16.15 -14.04 -20.26
N VAL A 286 -16.83 -15.20 -20.15
CA VAL A 286 -16.23 -16.51 -20.45
C VAL A 286 -16.13 -16.77 -21.95
N ARG A 287 -17.11 -16.30 -22.75
CA ARG A 287 -17.06 -16.43 -24.22
C ARG A 287 -15.96 -15.58 -24.83
N PHE A 288 -15.76 -14.38 -24.30
CA PHE A 288 -14.85 -13.37 -24.83
C PHE A 288 -13.90 -12.82 -23.75
N PRO A 289 -13.05 -13.66 -23.15
CA PRO A 289 -12.14 -13.23 -22.11
C PRO A 289 -11.08 -12.28 -22.68
N GLN A 290 -10.69 -11.29 -21.89
CA GLN A 290 -9.55 -10.45 -22.22
C GLN A 290 -8.26 -11.26 -22.19
N ARG A 291 -7.37 -10.99 -23.14
CA ARG A 291 -5.98 -11.45 -23.11
C ARG A 291 -5.31 -10.80 -21.91
N ASP A 292 -4.91 -11.64 -20.97
CA ASP A 292 -4.05 -11.22 -19.87
C ASP A 292 -2.60 -11.47 -20.29
N ALA A 293 -1.71 -10.56 -19.90
CA ALA A 293 -0.28 -10.77 -20.02
C ALA A 293 0.21 -11.85 -19.02
N GLY A 294 -0.59 -12.16 -18.00
CA GLY A 294 -0.27 -13.08 -16.92
C GLY A 294 0.59 -12.42 -15.82
N PRO A 295 0.93 -13.17 -14.76
CA PRO A 295 1.76 -12.64 -13.69
C PRO A 295 3.13 -12.22 -14.23
N ARG A 296 3.65 -11.11 -13.70
CA ARG A 296 5.00 -10.65 -14.05
C ARG A 296 6.03 -11.68 -13.64
N THR A 297 7.06 -11.91 -14.45
CA THR A 297 8.22 -12.75 -14.13
C THR A 297 9.11 -12.09 -13.06
N ASP A 298 10.01 -12.86 -12.45
CA ASP A 298 10.96 -12.32 -11.46
C ASP A 298 11.87 -11.25 -12.07
N ALA A 299 12.25 -11.40 -13.34
CA ALA A 299 13.04 -10.40 -14.06
C ALA A 299 12.25 -9.10 -14.29
N GLU A 300 10.96 -9.19 -14.64
CA GLU A 300 10.09 -8.02 -14.79
C GLU A 300 9.88 -7.30 -13.44
N LEU A 301 9.77 -8.05 -12.34
CA LEU A 301 9.67 -7.50 -10.99
C LEU A 301 10.98 -6.84 -10.55
N ALA A 302 12.13 -7.48 -10.77
CA ALA A 302 13.44 -6.88 -10.51
C ALA A 302 13.63 -5.56 -11.27
N TYR A 303 13.22 -5.52 -12.55
CA TYR A 303 13.26 -4.31 -13.36
C TYR A 303 12.37 -3.18 -12.80
N ILE A 304 11.19 -3.51 -12.26
CA ILE A 304 10.33 -2.52 -11.58
C ILE A 304 10.98 -2.03 -10.29
N HIS A 305 11.61 -2.91 -9.53
CA HIS A 305 12.36 -2.53 -8.33
C HIS A 305 13.51 -1.56 -8.67
N ASP A 306 14.30 -1.86 -9.69
CA ASP A 306 15.36 -0.99 -10.18
C ASP A 306 14.82 0.38 -10.62
N TYR A 307 13.66 0.40 -11.29
CA TYR A 307 12.96 1.64 -11.66
C TYR A 307 12.55 2.44 -10.43
N TYR A 308 12.01 1.78 -9.41
CA TYR A 308 11.61 2.45 -8.16
C TYR A 308 12.81 3.10 -7.48
N VAL A 309 13.88 2.33 -7.27
CA VAL A 309 15.06 2.81 -6.53
C VAL A 309 15.83 3.86 -7.31
N SER A 310 16.01 3.65 -8.62
CA SER A 310 16.92 4.47 -9.43
C SER A 310 16.27 5.72 -10.01
N PHE A 311 14.95 5.73 -10.17
CA PHE A 311 14.22 6.85 -10.79
C PHE A 311 13.09 7.37 -9.91
N LEU A 312 12.15 6.50 -9.51
CA LEU A 312 10.90 6.96 -8.91
C LEU A 312 11.11 7.63 -7.56
N LEU A 313 11.90 7.00 -6.68
CA LEU A 313 12.22 7.54 -5.35
C LEU A 313 12.98 8.88 -5.44
N PRO A 314 14.04 9.03 -6.26
CA PRO A 314 14.65 10.32 -6.54
C PRO A 314 13.67 11.37 -7.12
N CYS A 315 12.76 10.95 -8.00
CA CYS A 315 11.74 11.83 -8.58
C CYS A 315 10.81 12.41 -7.52
N TYR A 316 10.29 11.56 -6.64
CA TYR A 316 9.48 12.01 -5.52
C TYR A 316 10.24 12.95 -4.57
N ALA A 317 11.52 12.69 -4.31
CA ALA A 317 12.35 13.60 -3.53
C ALA A 317 12.53 14.97 -4.21
N ALA A 318 12.72 15.01 -5.53
CA ALA A 318 12.84 16.24 -6.31
C ALA A 318 11.54 17.07 -6.35
N GLU A 319 10.39 16.40 -6.37
CA GLU A 319 9.05 17.01 -6.27
C GLU A 319 8.66 17.40 -4.84
N GLY A 320 9.58 17.27 -3.87
CA GLY A 320 9.36 17.66 -2.48
C GLY A 320 8.49 16.68 -1.68
N ARG A 321 8.39 15.43 -2.14
CA ARG A 321 7.58 14.36 -1.54
C ARG A 321 8.42 13.09 -1.33
N PRO A 322 9.59 13.16 -0.66
CA PRO A 322 10.47 12.01 -0.52
C PRO A 322 9.74 10.83 0.15
N TYR A 323 10.03 9.62 -0.32
CA TYR A 323 9.57 8.40 0.34
C TYR A 323 10.19 8.28 1.73
N VAL A 324 9.38 7.88 2.71
CA VAL A 324 9.79 7.67 4.09
C VAL A 324 9.45 6.24 4.46
N GLY A 325 10.47 5.38 4.48
CA GLY A 325 10.30 3.96 4.78
C GLY A 325 11.55 3.16 4.40
N GLU A 326 11.55 1.89 4.77
CA GLU A 326 12.57 0.94 4.36
C GLU A 326 12.32 0.48 2.92
N VAL A 327 13.37 0.50 2.10
CA VAL A 327 13.33 -0.03 0.74
C VAL A 327 13.75 -1.51 0.81
N PRO A 328 12.88 -2.46 0.44
CA PRO A 328 13.22 -3.87 0.48
C PRO A 328 14.35 -4.18 -0.51
N ALA A 329 15.14 -5.21 -0.20
CA ALA A 329 16.03 -5.80 -1.19
C ALA A 329 15.21 -6.42 -2.34
N VAL A 330 15.83 -6.60 -3.51
CA VAL A 330 15.14 -7.09 -4.71
C VAL A 330 14.46 -8.45 -4.49
N ASP A 331 15.12 -9.36 -3.78
CA ASP A 331 14.57 -10.70 -3.48
C ASP A 331 13.35 -10.60 -2.56
N ASP A 332 13.39 -9.72 -1.55
CA ASP A 332 12.27 -9.48 -0.64
C ASP A 332 11.10 -8.79 -1.36
N PHE A 333 11.40 -7.87 -2.28
CA PHE A 333 10.40 -7.24 -3.15
C PHE A 333 9.68 -8.27 -4.01
N ILE A 334 10.42 -9.16 -4.66
CA ILE A 334 9.86 -10.25 -5.47
C ILE A 334 9.03 -11.20 -4.60
N ALA A 335 9.56 -11.62 -3.45
CA ALA A 335 8.87 -12.50 -2.52
C ALA A 335 7.54 -11.90 -2.03
N ALA A 336 7.54 -10.62 -1.68
CA ALA A 336 6.35 -9.88 -1.24
C ALA A 336 5.30 -9.79 -2.36
N ALA A 337 5.72 -9.51 -3.60
CA ALA A 337 4.83 -9.50 -4.76
C ALA A 337 4.19 -10.88 -5.03
N ARG A 338 4.95 -11.97 -4.86
CA ARG A 338 4.44 -13.34 -4.99
C ARG A 338 3.48 -13.74 -3.86
N ALA A 339 3.65 -13.17 -2.69
CA ALA A 339 2.79 -13.36 -1.53
C ALA A 339 1.52 -12.49 -1.55
N GLU A 340 1.21 -11.85 -2.69
CA GLU A 340 0.07 -10.91 -2.85
C GLU A 340 0.13 -9.73 -1.87
N GLN A 341 1.35 -9.38 -1.42
CA GLN A 341 1.62 -8.24 -0.54
C GLN A 341 2.69 -7.35 -1.17
N PRO A 342 2.46 -6.81 -2.39
CA PRO A 342 3.47 -6.06 -3.10
C PRO A 342 3.86 -4.80 -2.32
N TRP A 343 5.18 -4.57 -2.20
CA TRP A 343 5.69 -3.30 -1.70
C TRP A 343 5.48 -2.21 -2.75
N ALA A 344 4.95 -1.06 -2.33
CA ALA A 344 4.64 0.06 -3.19
C ALA A 344 5.12 1.37 -2.54
N PRO A 345 6.08 2.09 -3.16
CA PRO A 345 6.62 3.32 -2.59
C PRO A 345 5.78 4.55 -2.96
N PHE A 346 4.46 4.43 -3.01
CA PHE A 346 3.60 5.52 -3.46
C PHE A 346 3.22 6.46 -2.30
N PRO A 347 3.21 7.78 -2.55
CA PRO A 347 2.74 8.74 -1.56
C PRO A 347 1.23 8.60 -1.32
N ASP A 348 0.78 8.97 -0.12
CA ASP A 348 -0.64 8.90 0.28
C ASP A 348 -1.60 9.68 -0.64
N ALA A 349 -1.08 10.73 -1.29
CA ALA A 349 -1.82 11.54 -2.24
C ALA A 349 -1.00 11.68 -3.53
N MET A 350 -1.45 10.98 -4.57
CA MET A 350 -0.97 11.07 -5.94
C MET A 350 -1.87 12.01 -6.74
N ASP A 351 -1.42 13.23 -6.99
CA ASP A 351 -2.13 14.13 -7.89
C ASP A 351 -1.67 13.95 -9.35
N GLN A 352 -2.46 14.48 -10.29
CA GLN A 352 -2.18 14.32 -11.72
C GLN A 352 -0.84 14.93 -12.13
N GLN A 353 -0.40 16.00 -11.47
CA GLN A 353 0.86 16.65 -11.77
C GLN A 353 2.03 15.75 -11.36
N LEU A 354 1.99 15.19 -10.15
CA LEU A 354 2.99 14.26 -9.64
C LEU A 354 3.04 12.97 -10.45
N SER A 355 1.88 12.39 -10.78
CA SER A 355 1.80 11.18 -11.63
C SER A 355 2.37 11.41 -13.05
N THR A 356 2.23 12.63 -13.57
CA THR A 356 2.81 13.00 -14.87
C THR A 356 4.32 13.20 -14.79
N ALA A 357 4.82 13.82 -13.71
CA ALA A 357 6.23 14.08 -13.50
C ALA A 357 7.02 12.82 -13.11
N CYS A 358 6.42 11.99 -12.25
CA CYS A 358 6.98 10.77 -11.68
C CYS A 358 6.04 9.59 -11.95
N PRO A 359 6.05 9.00 -13.17
CA PRO A 359 5.17 7.90 -13.50
C PRO A 359 5.39 6.70 -12.60
N GLU A 360 4.33 6.11 -12.06
CA GLU A 360 4.40 4.97 -11.14
C GLU A 360 5.01 3.72 -11.76
N LEU A 361 4.97 3.59 -13.09
CA LEU A 361 5.53 2.45 -13.81
C LEU A 361 6.48 2.91 -14.93
N PRO A 362 7.50 2.11 -15.25
CA PRO A 362 8.37 2.39 -16.39
C PRO A 362 7.55 2.36 -17.69
N ALA A 363 8.00 3.11 -18.69
CA ALA A 363 7.27 3.25 -19.97
C ALA A 363 6.97 1.93 -20.68
N ALA A 364 7.78 0.89 -20.45
CA ALA A 364 7.54 -0.44 -20.99
C ALA A 364 6.30 -1.15 -20.42
N TYR A 365 5.80 -0.72 -19.25
CA TYR A 365 4.70 -1.35 -18.52
C TYR A 365 3.53 -0.40 -18.21
N ARG A 366 3.48 0.74 -18.90
CA ARG A 366 2.32 1.62 -18.96
C ARG A 366 1.57 1.35 -20.25
#